data_AF-A0A159Z7Z2-F1
#
_entry.id   AF-A0A159Z7Z2-F1
#
_cell.length_a   1.000
_cell.length_b   1.000
_cell.length_c   1.000
_cell.angle_alpha   90.00
_cell.angle_beta   90.00
_cell.angle_gamma   90.00
#
_symmetry.space_group_name_H-M   'P 1'
#
loop_
_entity.id
_entity.type
_entity.pdbx_description
1 polymer ?
#
loop_
_entity_poly.entity_id
_entity_poly.type
_entity_poly.pdbx_seq_one_letter_code
_entity_poly.pdbx_strand_id
1 'polypeptide(L)' 'MLALAVCTPAGEGIDERQIEGGLTLLGLVGLIDPPRPEAVTAVAECRAAGIRVKMITGDHAGTAAAIARMIGLENPAGC' A
#
# COMPACT_ATOMS: atom_id res chain seq x y z
N MET A 1 -3.94 -2.35 -5.24
CA MET A 1 -3.06 -2.17 -6.41
C MET A 1 -3.93 -2.26 -7.65
N LEU A 2 -3.68 -1.42 -8.65
CA LEU A 2 -4.40 -1.42 -9.92
C LEU A 2 -3.42 -1.76 -11.05
N ALA A 3 -3.83 -2.57 -12.02
CA ALA A 3 -3.08 -2.75 -13.26
C ALA A 3 -3.63 -1.80 -14.33
N LEU A 4 -2.74 -1.09 -15.01
CA LEU A 4 -3.07 -0.19 -16.10
C LEU A 4 -2.68 -0.85 -17.42
N ALA A 5 -3.61 -0.89 -18.38
CA ALA A 5 -3.39 -1.43 -19.71
C ALA A 5 -4.13 -0.58 -20.76
N VAL A 6 -3.70 -0.68 -22.02
CA VAL A 6 -4.24 0.11 -23.13
C VAL A 6 -4.57 -0.78 -24.33
N CYS A 7 -5.58 -0.37 -25.10
CA CYS A 7 -5.87 -0.87 -26.43
C CYS A 7 -6.26 0.29 -27.35
N THR A 8 -6.20 0.08 -28.66
CA THR A 8 -6.69 1.03 -29.66
C THR A 8 -8.09 0.59 -30.11
N PRO A 9 -9.16 1.35 -29.81
CA PRO A 9 -10.52 0.96 -30.17
C PRO A 9 -10.73 1.06 -31.69
N ALA A 10 -11.54 0.14 -32.23
CA ALA A 10 -11.82 0.04 -33.66
C ALA A 10 -13.10 0.79 -34.11
N GLY A 11 -13.66 1.69 -33.28
CA GLY A 11 -14.89 2.44 -33.59
C GLY A 11 -15.26 3.49 -32.54
N GLU A 12 -16.40 4.17 -32.73
CA GLU A 12 -16.94 5.13 -31.76
C GLU A 12 -17.65 4.41 -30.61
N GLY A 13 -16.98 4.28 -29.47
CA GLY A 13 -17.52 3.70 -28.25
C GLY A 13 -16.57 2.72 -27.59
N ILE A 14 -16.83 2.41 -26.32
CA ILE A 14 -16.14 1.38 -25.54
C ILE A 14 -17.10 0.20 -25.42
N ASP A 15 -16.73 -0.96 -25.97
CA ASP A 15 -17.49 -2.20 -25.84
C ASP A 15 -16.58 -3.39 -25.46
N GLU A 16 -17.18 -4.49 -24.99
CA GLU A 16 -16.43 -5.67 -24.52
C GLU A 16 -15.58 -6.32 -25.62
N ARG A 17 -16.01 -6.25 -26.89
CA ARG A 17 -15.33 -6.90 -28.03
C ARG A 17 -13.99 -6.23 -28.32
N GLN A 18 -13.86 -4.94 -27.99
CA GLN A 18 -12.59 -4.22 -28.12
C GLN A 18 -11.53 -4.73 -27.14
N ILE A 19 -11.94 -5.31 -26.01
CA ILE A 19 -11.02 -5.89 -25.00
C ILE A 19 -10.56 -7.29 -25.43
N GLU A 20 -11.40 -8.04 -26.16
CA GLU A 20 -11.07 -9.38 -26.69
C GLU A 20 -9.87 -9.37 -27.64
N GLY A 21 -9.62 -8.24 -28.33
CA GLY A 21 -8.47 -8.03 -29.21
C GLY A 21 -7.11 -7.97 -28.50
N GLY A 22 -7.12 -8.03 -27.16
CA GLY A 22 -5.92 -7.99 -26.33
C GLY A 22 -5.58 -6.59 -25.82
N LEU A 23 -4.93 -6.55 -24.66
CA LEU A 23 -4.50 -5.33 -24.00
C LEU A 23 -2.97 -5.31 -23.87
N THR A 24 -2.37 -4.12 -24.04
CA THR A 24 -0.95 -3.91 -23.72
C THR A 24 -0.82 -3.43 -22.29
N LEU A 25 -0.18 -4.22 -21.41
CA LEU A 25 0.09 -3.83 -20.03
C LEU A 25 1.05 -2.63 -20.01
N LEU A 26 0.65 -1.56 -19.34
CA LEU A 26 1.48 -0.36 -19.14
C LEU A 26 2.19 -0.38 -17.78
N GLY A 27 1.55 -0.91 -16.74
CA GLY A 27 2.16 -1.00 -15.41
C GLY A 27 1.18 -1.22 -14.27
N LEU A 28 1.68 -1.00 -13.05
CA LEU A 28 0.94 -1.16 -11.79
C LEU A 28 0.91 0.16 -11.01
N VAL A 29 -0.21 0.43 -10.35
CA VAL A 29 -0.41 1.58 -9.45
C VAL A 29 -0.64 1.06 -8.03
N GLY A 30 0.25 1.44 -7.12
CA GLY A 30 0.11 1.22 -5.69
C GLY A 30 -0.75 2.31 -5.05
N LEU A 31 -1.69 1.91 -4.21
CA LEU A 31 -2.49 2.81 -3.37
C LEU A 31 -2.07 2.55 -1.93
N ILE A 32 -1.74 3.62 -1.20
CA ILE A 32 -1.32 3.55 0.20
C ILE A 32 -2.07 4.61 1.01
N ASP A 33 -2.44 4.24 2.23
CA ASP A 33 -2.82 5.19 3.28
C ASP A 33 -1.57 5.46 4.14
N PRO A 34 -0.86 6.59 3.95
CA PRO A 34 0.35 6.85 4.70
C PRO A 34 0.03 7.10 6.18
N PRO A 35 0.94 6.74 7.10
CA PRO A 35 0.73 7.05 8.49
C PRO A 35 0.63 8.56 8.72
N ARG A 36 -0.24 8.95 9.64
CA ARG A 36 -0.38 10.35 10.04
C ARG A 36 0.92 10.86 10.66
N PRO A 37 1.38 12.09 10.37
CA PRO A 37 2.64 12.61 10.91
C PRO A 37 2.71 12.57 12.44
N GLU A 38 1.60 12.86 13.12
CA GLU A 38 1.51 12.82 14.58
C GLU A 38 1.74 11.41 15.15
N ALA A 39 1.40 10.35 14.42
CA ALA A 39 1.64 8.99 14.85
C ALA A 39 3.15 8.67 14.84
N VAL A 40 3.89 9.19 13.86
CA VAL A 40 5.35 9.03 13.79
C VAL A 40 6.01 9.71 14.98
N THR A 41 5.63 10.96 15.27
CA THR A 41 6.16 11.72 16.41
C THR A 41 5.83 11.04 17.74
N ALA A 42 4.58 10.64 17.95
CA ALA A 42 4.15 10.00 19.19
C ALA A 42 4.89 8.68 19.46
N VAL A 43 5.10 7.85 18.42
CA VAL A 43 5.89 6.61 18.55
C VAL A 43 7.33 6.93 18.95
N ALA A 44 7.96 7.94 18.32
CA ALA A 44 9.33 8.34 18.65
C ALA A 44 9.47 8.83 20.10
N GLU A 45 8.57 9.69 20.56
CA GLU A 45 8.53 10.20 21.94
C GLU A 45 8.35 9.07 22.97
N CYS A 46 7.41 8.14 22.71
CA CYS A 46 7.20 6.99 23.57
C CYS A 46 8.47 6.13 23.68
N ARG A 47 9.14 5.86 22.56
CA ARG A 47 10.39 5.09 22.56
C ARG A 47 11.50 5.81 23.32
N ALA A 48 11.65 7.12 23.15
CA ALA A 48 12.63 7.93 23.88
C ALA A 48 12.39 7.91 25.40
N ALA A 49 11.12 7.81 25.82
CA ALA A 49 10.72 7.63 27.22
C ALA A 49 10.87 6.19 27.75
N GLY A 50 11.36 5.24 26.94
CA GLY A 50 11.49 3.83 27.31
C GLY A 50 10.17 3.05 27.29
N ILE A 51 9.11 3.59 26.68
CA ILE A 51 7.80 2.95 26.56
C ILE A 51 7.79 2.02 25.36
N ARG A 52 7.32 0.78 25.56
CA ARG A 52 7.14 -0.19 24.47
C ARG A 52 5.84 0.10 23.72
N VAL A 53 5.95 0.37 22.42
CA VAL A 53 4.81 0.60 21.53
C VAL A 53 4.53 -0.65 20.69
N LYS A 54 3.25 -0.98 20.48
CA LYS A 54 2.79 -2.11 19.66
C LYS A 54 1.70 -1.62 18.71
N MET A 55 1.73 -2.12 17.47
CA MET A 55 0.65 -1.93 16.50
C MET A 55 -0.33 -3.09 16.61
N ILE A 56 -1.62 -2.77 16.69
CA ILE A 56 -2.73 -3.72 16.60
C ILE A 56 -3.58 -3.27 15.42
N THR A 57 -3.68 -4.09 14.38
CA THR A 57 -4.50 -3.81 13.19
C THR A 57 -5.14 -5.10 12.69
N GLY A 58 -6.30 -4.97 12.05
CA GLY A 58 -6.97 -6.04 11.32
C GLY A 58 -6.53 -6.15 9.86
N ASP A 59 -5.60 -5.30 9.41
CA ASP A 59 -5.11 -5.30 8.05
C ASP A 59 -4.27 -6.54 7.72
N HIS A 60 -4.07 -6.75 6.42
CA HIS A 60 -3.18 -7.78 5.93
C HIS A 60 -1.75 -7.58 6.45
N ALA A 61 -1.11 -8.68 6.85
CA ALA A 61 0.21 -8.67 7.51
C ALA A 61 1.29 -7.91 6.73
N GLY A 62 1.30 -8.02 5.40
CA GLY A 62 2.24 -7.29 4.55
C GLY A 62 2.07 -5.76 4.63
N THR A 63 0.82 -5.29 4.62
CA THR A 63 0.49 -3.86 4.77
C THR A 63 0.84 -3.38 6.16
N ALA A 64 0.44 -4.12 7.19
CA ALA A 64 0.74 -3.80 8.58
C ALA A 64 2.26 -3.67 8.81
N ALA A 65 3.06 -4.62 8.30
CA ALA A 65 4.51 -4.58 8.42
C ALA A 65 5.12 -3.38 7.66
N ALA A 66 4.56 -3.00 6.51
CA ALA A 66 5.02 -1.83 5.77
C ALA A 66 4.73 -0.53 6.54
N ILE A 67 3.52 -0.34 7.06
CA ILE A 67 3.15 0.83 7.85
C ILE A 67 3.93 0.88 9.16
N ALA A 68 4.12 -0.27 9.83
CA ALA A 68 4.90 -0.37 11.06
C ALA A 68 6.33 0.17 10.87
N ARG A 69 7.02 -0.24 9.79
CA ARG A 69 8.35 0.28 9.48
C ARG A 69 8.36 1.79 9.26
N MET A 70 7.35 2.34 8.58
CA MET A 70 7.27 3.79 8.32
C MET A 70 7.13 4.62 9.61
N ILE A 71 6.46 4.09 10.63
CA ILE A 71 6.31 4.76 11.92
C ILE A 71 7.39 4.37 12.94
N GLY A 72 8.45 3.67 12.51
CA GLY A 72 9.56 3.28 13.37
C GLY A 72 9.21 2.15 14.36
N LEU A 73 8.23 1.32 14.03
CA LEU A 73 7.99 0.05 14.71
C LEU A 73 8.69 -1.08 13.94
N GLU A 74 9.73 -1.62 14.56
CA GLU A 74 10.43 -2.81 14.08
C GLU A 74 9.92 -4.01 14.85
N ASN A 75 9.64 -5.10 14.13
CA ASN A 75 9.44 -6.38 14.80
C ASN A 75 10.83 -6.80 15.33
N PRO A 76 11.01 -7.05 16.64
CA PRO A 76 12.24 -7.68 17.09
C PRO A 76 12.39 -8.97 16.28
N ALA A 77 13.52 -9.12 15.58
CA ALA A 77 13.75 -10.26 14.70
C ALA A 77 13.44 -11.56 15.44
N GLY A 78 12.55 -12.38 14.86
CA GLY A 78 12.34 -13.77 15.26
C GLY A 78 11.76 -13.99 16.66
N CYS A 79 10.43 -13.98 16.77
CA CYS A 79 9.71 -14.80 17.74
C CYS A 79 8.38 -15.24 17.12
#